data_AF-A0A4V4KIK7-F1
#
_entry.id   AF-A0A4V4KIK7-F1
#
_cell.length_a   1.000
_cell.length_b   1.000
_cell.length_c   1.000
_cell.angle_alpha   90.00
_cell.angle_beta   90.00
_cell.angle_gamma   90.00
#
_symmetry.space_group_name_H-M   'P 1'
#
loop_
_entity.id
_entity.type
_entity.pdbx_description
1 polymer ?
#
loop_
_entity_poly.entity_id
_entity_poly.type
_entity_poly.pdbx_seq_one_letter_code
_entity_poly.pdbx_strand_id
1 'polypeptide(L)'
;MAHLYRRADADSVALILQLQREDIEAAMASTNDDDNFALQLQLQELTLIESFHSDRAIAQSHALAMFADRKILANEINAEQQAIRDRELAQQLSQHDNMLVPVTGEPAPHSEADEQLIVRQEARICATIFNDDSNKQLVLYTGGKTAEDEDFPRPEEPYIACVACSEDLPWFDVLETPCDHNYCGECLTTLFEASMTDESLYPPRCCRQRIPLEEAKLVLNAKLVRDFEQKSIELDTKDRTYCFDPHCSAFISADHITDNVAGCADCGKRTCAICKVAAHLGDCPRDEILQQLLQAADDQGWQRCYSCRRVVDLRFGCNHISCPCGAQFCYVCGFPWNPRTCDCPQWDELRLEERAAQIANRDPRHRLYRPPQGAVDNTQLAVPGHPPDYERLVNQIRDNLEANHECDHEKWRWINGPHRCEECNFQLPNYIFECRQCRIRACWRCRRNRL
;
A
#
# COMPACT_ATOMS: atom_id res chain seq x y z
N MET A 1 26.77 -24.27 -35.92
CA MET A 1 27.36 -25.36 -35.11
C MET A 1 26.61 -25.60 -33.79
N ALA A 2 26.17 -24.57 -33.04
CA ALA A 2 25.54 -24.69 -31.71
C ALA A 2 24.19 -25.45 -31.57
N HIS A 3 23.62 -25.98 -32.66
CA HIS A 3 22.38 -26.76 -32.62
C HIS A 3 22.62 -28.28 -32.53
N LEU A 4 23.79 -28.77 -32.95
CA LEU A 4 24.13 -30.20 -32.93
C LEU A 4 24.41 -30.70 -31.52
N TYR A 5 25.02 -29.86 -30.68
CA TYR A 5 25.39 -30.19 -29.29
C TYR A 5 24.26 -30.08 -28.28
N ARG A 6 23.11 -29.56 -28.72
CA ARG A 6 21.97 -29.27 -27.83
C ARG A 6 21.04 -30.48 -27.64
N ARG A 7 21.28 -31.58 -28.37
CA ARG A 7 20.39 -32.75 -28.53
C ARG A 7 21.16 -34.09 -28.55
N ALA A 8 22.36 -34.13 -27.99
CA ALA A 8 23.19 -35.32 -27.93
C ALA A 8 23.62 -35.61 -26.48
N ASP A 9 23.64 -36.88 -26.09
CA ASP A 9 24.08 -37.32 -24.77
C ASP A 9 25.57 -37.01 -24.56
N ALA A 10 26.04 -37.05 -23.31
CA ALA A 10 27.40 -36.61 -22.97
C ALA A 10 28.49 -37.38 -23.74
N ASP A 11 28.28 -38.69 -23.97
CA ASP A 11 29.23 -39.54 -24.71
C ASP A 11 29.19 -39.22 -26.21
N SER A 12 28.00 -38.97 -26.76
CA SER A 12 27.83 -38.50 -28.14
C SER A 12 28.44 -37.12 -28.38
N VAL A 13 28.27 -36.17 -27.45
CA VAL A 13 28.88 -34.82 -27.55
C VAL A 13 30.40 -34.93 -27.50
N ALA A 14 30.96 -35.73 -26.59
CA ALA A 14 32.40 -35.95 -26.50
C ALA A 14 32.96 -36.54 -27.81
N LEU A 15 32.26 -37.51 -28.41
CA LEU A 15 32.66 -38.09 -29.70
C LEU A 15 32.56 -37.08 -30.86
N ILE A 16 31.51 -36.26 -30.91
CA ILE A 16 31.35 -35.22 -31.94
C ILE A 16 32.45 -34.16 -31.81
N LEU A 17 32.78 -33.72 -30.60
CA LEU A 17 33.86 -32.77 -30.35
C LEU A 17 35.22 -33.36 -30.74
N GLN A 18 35.46 -34.64 -30.43
CA GLN A 18 36.68 -35.33 -30.82
C GLN A 18 36.84 -35.40 -32.34
N LEU A 19 35.81 -35.84 -33.07
CA LEU A 19 35.86 -35.96 -34.53
C LEU A 19 36.08 -34.61 -35.21
N GLN A 20 35.41 -33.55 -34.74
CA GLN A 20 35.62 -32.21 -35.30
C GLN A 20 37.01 -31.65 -35.01
N ARG A 21 37.59 -31.99 -33.86
CA ARG A 21 38.97 -31.61 -33.55
C ARG A 21 39.96 -32.32 -34.47
N GLU A 22 39.79 -33.61 -34.71
CA GLU A 22 40.60 -34.40 -35.64
C GLU A 22 40.49 -33.88 -37.08
N ASP A 23 39.29 -33.49 -37.53
CA ASP A 23 39.06 -32.89 -38.84
C ASP A 23 39.75 -31.53 -39.00
N ILE A 24 39.70 -30.68 -37.96
CA ILE A 24 40.35 -29.36 -37.96
C ILE A 24 41.87 -29.51 -37.93
N GLU A 25 42.40 -30.42 -37.11
CA GLU A 25 43.85 -30.70 -37.06
C GLU A 25 44.38 -31.23 -38.40
N ALA A 26 43.62 -32.11 -39.07
CA ALA A 26 43.95 -32.58 -40.41
C ALA A 26 43.88 -31.46 -41.46
N ALA A 27 42.90 -30.56 -41.37
CA ALA A 27 42.78 -29.40 -42.26
C ALA A 27 43.96 -28.44 -42.09
N MET A 28 44.34 -28.11 -40.85
CA MET A 28 45.48 -27.24 -40.51
C MET A 28 46.82 -27.76 -41.06
N ALA A 29 46.99 -29.08 -41.19
CA ALA A 29 48.19 -29.68 -41.77
C ALA A 29 48.32 -29.46 -43.29
N SER A 30 47.26 -28.96 -43.96
CA SER A 30 47.16 -28.85 -45.42
C SER A 30 46.93 -27.41 -45.94
N THR A 31 46.79 -26.42 -45.05
CA THR A 31 46.35 -25.03 -45.38
C THR A 31 47.39 -23.95 -45.11
N ASN A 32 47.21 -22.76 -45.71
CA ASN A 32 48.10 -21.58 -45.58
C ASN A 32 47.86 -20.80 -44.26
N ASP A 33 48.76 -19.86 -43.91
CA ASP A 33 48.78 -19.13 -42.61
C ASP A 33 47.47 -18.42 -42.23
N ASP A 34 46.75 -17.78 -43.16
CA ASP A 34 45.50 -17.06 -42.84
C ASP A 34 44.33 -18.02 -42.54
N ASP A 35 44.28 -19.17 -43.23
CA ASP A 35 43.28 -20.22 -42.96
C ASP A 35 43.58 -20.92 -41.63
N ASN A 36 44.87 -21.01 -41.24
CA ASN A 36 45.28 -21.57 -39.96
C ASN A 36 44.80 -20.73 -38.77
N PHE A 37 44.69 -19.39 -38.90
CA PHE A 37 44.13 -18.54 -37.84
C PHE A 37 42.64 -18.79 -37.62
N ALA A 38 41.85 -18.93 -38.69
CA ALA A 38 40.43 -19.23 -38.60
C ALA A 38 40.17 -20.61 -37.97
N LEU A 39 40.96 -21.62 -38.37
CA LEU A 39 40.90 -22.97 -37.79
C LEU A 39 41.32 -22.97 -36.31
N GLN A 40 42.29 -22.15 -35.92
CA GLN A 40 42.70 -21.98 -34.52
C GLN A 40 41.59 -21.35 -33.65
N LEU A 41 40.87 -20.37 -34.19
CA LEU A 41 39.70 -19.78 -33.51
C LEU A 41 38.58 -20.82 -33.33
N GLN A 42 38.38 -21.67 -34.33
CA GLN A 42 37.40 -22.76 -34.27
C GLN A 42 37.78 -23.82 -33.22
N LEU A 43 39.06 -24.16 -33.08
CA LEU A 43 39.54 -25.02 -31.97
C LEU A 43 39.27 -24.39 -30.59
N GLN A 44 39.45 -23.07 -30.47
CA GLN A 44 39.14 -22.36 -29.23
C GLN A 44 37.64 -22.39 -28.92
N GLU A 45 36.76 -22.26 -29.92
CA GLU A 45 35.32 -22.41 -29.76
C GLU A 45 34.93 -23.84 -29.31
N LEU A 46 35.53 -24.87 -29.90
CA LEU A 46 35.31 -26.26 -29.48
C LEU A 46 35.75 -26.50 -28.03
N THR A 47 36.86 -25.90 -27.61
CA THR A 47 37.34 -25.98 -26.22
C THR A 47 36.36 -25.34 -25.24
N LEU A 48 35.76 -24.20 -25.62
CA LEU A 48 34.73 -23.55 -24.81
C LEU A 48 33.47 -24.42 -24.69
N ILE A 49 33.06 -25.04 -25.80
CA ILE A 49 31.93 -25.99 -25.80
C ILE A 49 32.24 -27.19 -24.89
N GLU A 50 33.44 -27.77 -24.97
CA GLU A 50 33.88 -28.87 -24.10
C GLU A 50 33.80 -28.50 -22.62
N SER A 51 34.32 -27.32 -22.24
CA SER A 51 34.25 -26.83 -20.86
C SER A 51 32.81 -26.64 -20.37
N PHE A 52 31.93 -26.08 -21.20
CA PHE A 52 30.52 -25.89 -20.88
C PHE A 52 29.80 -27.23 -20.64
N HIS A 53 30.07 -28.25 -21.46
CA HIS A 53 29.46 -29.57 -21.30
C HIS A 53 30.02 -30.31 -20.07
N SER A 54 31.31 -30.17 -19.77
CA SER A 54 31.92 -30.70 -18.55
C SER A 54 31.30 -30.06 -17.29
N ASP A 55 31.18 -28.73 -17.26
CA ASP A 55 30.58 -28.00 -16.14
C ASP A 55 29.11 -28.39 -15.95
N ARG A 56 28.37 -28.58 -17.05
CA ARG A 56 26.99 -29.09 -17.01
C ARG A 56 26.93 -30.49 -16.40
N ALA A 57 27.83 -31.40 -16.78
CA ALA A 57 27.89 -32.76 -16.24
C ALA A 57 28.25 -32.77 -14.74
N ILE A 58 29.14 -31.89 -14.29
CA ILE A 58 29.47 -31.71 -12.88
C ILE A 58 28.27 -31.18 -12.09
N ALA A 59 27.59 -30.15 -12.62
CA ALA A 59 26.39 -29.59 -11.99
C ALA A 59 25.25 -30.62 -11.89
N GLN A 60 25.07 -31.43 -12.93
CA GLN A 60 24.18 -32.60 -12.97
C GLN A 60 24.51 -33.60 -11.86
N SER A 61 25.78 -34.03 -11.78
CA SER A 61 26.23 -34.99 -10.76
C SER A 61 26.05 -34.45 -9.34
N HIS A 62 26.31 -33.16 -9.13
CA HIS A 62 26.13 -32.50 -7.84
C HIS A 62 24.65 -32.44 -7.45
N ALA A 63 23.76 -32.07 -8.37
CA ALA A 63 22.33 -32.06 -8.13
C ALA A 63 21.78 -33.45 -7.76
N LEU A 64 22.25 -34.51 -8.43
CA LEU A 64 21.88 -35.91 -8.10
C LEU A 64 22.37 -36.32 -6.72
N ALA A 65 23.60 -35.99 -6.36
CA ALA A 65 24.15 -36.29 -5.05
C ALA A 65 23.34 -35.60 -3.94
N MET A 66 23.05 -34.30 -4.10
CA MET A 66 22.19 -33.56 -3.18
C MET A 66 20.80 -34.20 -3.03
N PHE A 67 20.21 -34.65 -4.12
CA PHE A 67 18.90 -35.30 -4.11
C PHE A 67 18.93 -36.66 -3.41
N ALA A 68 19.91 -37.51 -3.72
CA ALA A 68 20.06 -38.83 -3.10
C ALA A 68 20.25 -38.69 -1.58
N ASP A 69 21.06 -37.70 -1.18
CA ASP A 69 21.42 -37.48 0.21
C ASP A 69 20.43 -36.60 0.97
N ARG A 70 19.39 -36.03 0.33
CA ARG A 70 18.49 -35.03 0.96
C ARG A 70 17.86 -35.48 2.28
N LYS A 71 17.46 -36.75 2.39
CA LYS A 71 16.89 -37.32 3.62
C LYS A 71 17.95 -37.46 4.72
N ILE A 72 19.18 -37.81 4.34
CA ILE A 72 20.31 -37.91 5.25
C ILE A 72 20.67 -36.50 5.73
N LEU A 73 20.82 -35.54 4.82
CA LEU A 73 21.09 -34.14 5.13
C LEU A 73 20.02 -33.54 6.07
N ALA A 74 18.74 -33.80 5.82
CA ALA A 74 17.66 -33.35 6.69
C ALA A 74 17.77 -33.93 8.11
N ASN A 75 18.08 -35.23 8.22
CA ASN A 75 18.28 -35.89 9.51
C ASN A 75 19.50 -35.33 10.26
N GLU A 76 20.61 -35.11 9.56
CA GLU A 76 21.83 -34.53 10.14
C GLU A 76 21.63 -33.08 10.60
N ILE A 77 20.92 -32.26 9.81
CA ILE A 77 20.56 -30.89 10.19
C ILE A 77 19.68 -30.90 11.45
N ASN A 78 18.69 -31.80 11.51
CA ASN A 78 17.84 -31.93 12.68
C ASN A 78 18.63 -32.37 13.92
N ALA A 79 19.55 -33.32 13.76
CA ALA A 79 20.44 -33.78 14.82
C ALA A 79 21.38 -32.67 15.31
N GLU A 80 21.94 -31.87 14.40
CA GLU A 80 22.81 -30.73 14.72
C GLU A 80 22.04 -29.64 15.47
N GLN A 81 20.84 -29.29 14.99
CA GLN A 81 19.96 -28.34 15.69
C GLN A 81 19.58 -28.83 17.09
N GLN A 82 19.31 -30.12 17.25
CA GLN A 82 19.07 -30.72 18.54
C GLN A 82 20.31 -30.60 19.45
N ALA A 83 21.51 -30.91 18.93
CA ALA A 83 22.75 -30.77 19.68
C ALA A 83 23.04 -29.32 20.10
N ILE A 84 22.71 -28.33 19.26
CA ILE A 84 22.80 -26.90 19.59
C ILE A 84 21.86 -26.56 20.75
N ARG A 85 20.59 -26.98 20.67
CA ARG A 85 19.60 -26.74 21.74
C ARG A 85 20.01 -27.39 23.05
N ASP A 86 20.49 -28.64 23.00
CA ASP A 86 20.96 -29.36 24.19
C ASP A 86 22.16 -28.66 24.84
N ARG A 87 23.07 -28.13 24.02
CA ARG A 87 24.22 -27.33 24.49
C ARG A 87 23.77 -26.02 25.14
N GLU A 88 22.85 -25.29 24.52
CA GLU A 88 22.30 -24.04 25.07
C GLU A 88 21.58 -24.30 26.39
N LEU A 89 20.78 -25.35 26.46
CA LEU A 89 20.10 -25.78 27.68
C LEU A 89 21.10 -26.14 28.77
N ALA A 90 22.13 -26.93 28.46
CA ALA A 90 23.17 -27.29 29.42
C ALA A 90 23.94 -26.06 29.94
N GLN A 91 24.23 -25.09 29.07
CA GLN A 91 24.86 -23.83 29.47
C GLN A 91 23.95 -23.01 30.40
N GLN A 92 22.66 -22.92 30.10
CA GLN A 92 21.68 -22.22 30.93
C GLN A 92 21.52 -22.89 32.31
N LEU A 93 21.41 -24.22 32.34
CA LEU A 93 21.33 -25.01 33.57
C LEU A 93 22.60 -24.90 34.43
N SER A 94 23.78 -24.78 33.81
CA SER A 94 25.05 -24.59 34.53
C SER A 94 25.17 -23.21 35.18
N GLN A 95 24.41 -22.22 34.70
CA GLN A 95 24.49 -20.83 35.16
C GLN A 95 23.42 -20.47 36.20
N HIS A 96 22.29 -21.18 36.25
CA HIS A 96 21.15 -20.85 37.12
C HIS A 96 20.59 -22.10 37.80
N ASP A 97 20.78 -22.21 39.13
CA ASP A 97 20.00 -23.14 39.96
C ASP A 97 18.53 -22.69 39.97
N ASN A 98 17.65 -23.54 39.45
CA ASN A 98 16.18 -23.43 39.49
C ASN A 98 15.54 -22.25 38.73
N MET A 99 15.19 -22.48 37.46
CA MET A 99 13.91 -22.04 36.88
C MET A 99 13.52 -22.97 35.72
N LEU A 100 12.37 -23.64 35.81
CA LEU A 100 11.74 -24.38 34.71
C LEU A 100 11.29 -23.36 33.64
N VAL A 101 11.99 -23.31 32.50
CA VAL A 101 11.54 -22.55 31.32
C VAL A 101 10.77 -23.51 30.40
N PRO A 102 9.57 -23.15 29.92
CA PRO A 102 8.82 -24.00 28.99
C PRO A 102 9.57 -24.10 27.66
N VAL A 103 9.75 -25.32 27.16
CA VAL A 103 10.18 -25.59 25.79
C VAL A 103 9.12 -24.99 24.86
N THR A 104 9.42 -23.84 24.27
CA THR A 104 8.60 -23.30 23.19
C THR A 104 8.80 -24.16 21.97
N GLY A 105 7.75 -24.89 21.61
CA GLY A 105 7.39 -25.38 20.27
C GLY A 105 8.50 -26.00 19.42
N GLU A 106 8.37 -27.29 19.13
CA GLU A 106 8.93 -27.88 17.91
C GLU A 106 8.66 -26.92 16.72
N PRO A 107 9.67 -26.61 15.87
CA PRO A 107 9.33 -26.09 14.55
C PRO A 107 8.40 -27.12 13.92
N ALA A 108 7.21 -26.68 13.49
CA ALA A 108 6.25 -27.56 12.87
C ALA A 108 6.95 -28.35 11.75
N PRO A 109 6.78 -29.68 11.68
CA PRO A 109 7.21 -30.41 10.49
C PRO A 109 6.62 -29.71 9.26
N HIS A 110 7.40 -29.62 8.19
CA HIS A 110 6.90 -29.15 6.90
C HIS A 110 5.58 -29.87 6.61
N SER A 111 4.55 -29.13 6.21
CA SER A 111 3.27 -29.77 5.90
C SER A 111 3.47 -30.73 4.72
N GLU A 112 2.68 -31.80 4.60
CA GLU A 112 2.76 -32.71 3.43
C GLU A 112 2.69 -31.95 2.09
N ALA A 113 2.02 -30.80 2.06
CA ALA A 113 1.95 -29.91 0.91
C ALA A 113 3.29 -29.20 0.60
N ASP A 114 4.03 -28.78 1.62
CA ASP A 114 5.35 -28.17 1.46
C ASP A 114 6.38 -29.18 0.95
N GLU A 115 6.32 -30.42 1.46
CA GLU A 115 7.18 -31.51 0.96
C GLU A 115 6.88 -31.82 -0.51
N GLN A 116 5.61 -31.87 -0.92
CA GLN A 116 5.23 -32.07 -2.32
C GLN A 116 5.68 -30.92 -3.23
N LEU A 117 5.63 -29.68 -2.75
CA LEU A 117 6.11 -28.50 -3.49
C LEU A 117 7.62 -28.57 -3.72
N ILE A 118 8.38 -28.93 -2.69
CA ILE A 118 9.84 -29.12 -2.76
C ILE A 118 10.17 -30.24 -3.74
N VAL A 119 9.48 -31.38 -3.66
CA VAL A 119 9.70 -32.50 -4.58
C VAL A 119 9.38 -32.12 -6.03
N ARG A 120 8.30 -31.35 -6.28
CA ARG A 120 7.98 -30.79 -7.61
C ARG A 120 9.08 -29.87 -8.12
N GLN A 121 9.56 -28.95 -7.28
CA GLN A 121 10.58 -27.98 -7.65
C GLN A 121 11.93 -28.67 -7.93
N GLU A 122 12.31 -29.65 -7.12
CA GLU A 122 13.51 -30.48 -7.33
C GLU A 122 13.42 -31.32 -8.60
N ALA A 123 12.27 -31.93 -8.88
CA ALA A 123 12.04 -32.68 -10.12
C ALA A 123 12.14 -31.78 -11.36
N ARG A 124 11.60 -30.56 -11.31
CA ARG A 124 11.72 -29.56 -12.40
C ARG A 124 13.16 -29.14 -12.62
N ILE A 125 13.90 -28.84 -11.54
CA ILE A 125 15.33 -28.47 -11.60
C ILE A 125 16.13 -29.62 -12.23
N CYS A 126 15.89 -30.85 -11.77
CA CYS A 126 16.50 -32.02 -12.37
C CYS A 126 16.13 -32.12 -13.87
N ALA A 127 14.87 -32.01 -14.26
CA ALA A 127 14.47 -32.07 -15.67
C ALA A 127 15.12 -30.98 -16.53
N THR A 128 15.25 -29.74 -16.02
CA THR A 128 15.94 -28.65 -16.74
C THR A 128 17.44 -28.90 -16.88
N ILE A 129 18.05 -29.53 -15.88
CA ILE A 129 19.47 -29.86 -15.90
C ILE A 129 19.73 -31.11 -16.78
N PHE A 130 18.84 -32.11 -16.78
CA PHE A 130 18.99 -33.42 -17.44
C PHE A 130 18.39 -33.54 -18.85
N ASN A 131 17.60 -32.58 -19.35
CA ASN A 131 17.10 -32.63 -20.73
C ASN A 131 18.25 -32.43 -21.73
N ASP A 132 18.84 -33.54 -22.13
CA ASP A 132 19.01 -33.87 -23.53
C ASP A 132 17.71 -34.55 -24.01
N ASP A 133 17.02 -33.97 -24.99
CA ASP A 133 15.70 -34.44 -25.50
C ASP A 133 15.73 -35.85 -26.13
N SER A 134 16.88 -36.54 -26.08
CA SER A 134 17.07 -37.91 -26.57
C SER A 134 16.64 -38.99 -25.59
N ASN A 135 16.51 -38.67 -24.29
CA ASN A 135 16.16 -39.67 -23.29
C ASN A 135 15.28 -39.06 -22.20
N LYS A 136 13.95 -39.19 -22.38
CA LYS A 136 12.92 -38.86 -21.39
C LYS A 136 13.00 -39.82 -20.20
N GLN A 137 14.08 -39.71 -19.43
CA GLN A 137 14.26 -40.49 -18.23
C GLN A 137 15.15 -39.71 -17.26
N LEU A 138 14.50 -39.07 -16.28
CA LEU A 138 15.17 -38.76 -15.03
C LEU A 138 15.61 -40.09 -14.43
N VAL A 139 16.89 -40.45 -14.59
CA VAL A 139 17.46 -41.59 -13.89
C VAL A 139 17.61 -41.16 -12.43
N LEU A 140 16.63 -41.53 -11.59
CA LEU A 140 16.83 -41.69 -10.16
C LEU A 140 17.91 -42.76 -9.97
N TYR A 141 19.18 -42.34 -9.93
CA TYR A 141 20.31 -43.24 -9.69
C TYR A 141 20.30 -43.66 -8.22
N THR A 142 19.54 -44.70 -7.88
CA THR A 142 19.82 -45.51 -6.70
C THR A 142 21.00 -46.41 -7.03
N GLY A 143 22.20 -46.01 -6.59
CA GLY A 143 23.34 -46.87 -6.27
C GLY A 143 23.81 -47.91 -7.30
N GLY A 144 25.04 -47.71 -7.79
CA GLY A 144 25.97 -48.80 -8.12
C GLY A 144 25.66 -49.68 -9.33
N LYS A 145 26.49 -49.60 -10.38
CA LYS A 145 26.51 -50.61 -11.45
C LYS A 145 26.93 -51.97 -10.88
N THR A 146 25.98 -52.91 -10.77
CA THR A 146 26.25 -54.35 -10.84
C THR A 146 25.39 -54.99 -11.93
N ALA A 147 25.96 -55.94 -12.66
CA ALA A 147 25.43 -56.49 -13.91
C ALA A 147 24.25 -57.47 -13.76
N GLU A 148 23.39 -57.31 -12.75
CA GLU A 148 22.30 -58.27 -12.45
C GLU A 148 20.90 -57.63 -12.24
N ASP A 149 20.71 -56.33 -12.48
CA ASP A 149 19.43 -55.62 -12.21
C ASP A 149 18.52 -55.44 -13.45
N GLU A 150 18.27 -56.49 -14.22
CA GLU A 150 17.41 -56.43 -15.44
C GLU A 150 15.91 -56.75 -15.20
N ASP A 151 15.43 -56.90 -13.95
CA ASP A 151 14.05 -57.41 -13.70
C ASP A 151 13.18 -56.61 -12.70
N PHE A 152 13.49 -55.34 -12.41
CA PHE A 152 12.56 -54.46 -11.69
C PHE A 152 11.72 -53.60 -12.65
N PRO A 153 10.38 -53.72 -12.66
CA PRO A 153 9.53 -52.83 -13.45
C PRO A 153 9.70 -51.39 -12.96
N ARG A 154 10.23 -50.56 -13.86
CA ARG A 154 10.46 -49.13 -13.66
C ARG A 154 9.11 -48.44 -13.33
N PRO A 155 8.99 -47.61 -12.28
CA PRO A 155 7.74 -46.90 -11.99
C PRO A 155 7.40 -46.00 -13.18
N GLU A 156 6.23 -46.20 -13.80
CA GLU A 156 5.74 -45.31 -14.87
C GLU A 156 5.47 -43.92 -14.26
N GLU A 157 6.23 -42.91 -14.70
CA GLU A 157 6.00 -41.53 -14.28
C GLU A 157 4.60 -41.08 -14.74
N PRO A 158 3.75 -40.55 -13.84
CA PRO A 158 2.40 -40.16 -14.22
C PRO A 158 2.44 -38.94 -15.14
N TYR A 159 1.81 -39.07 -16.32
CA TYR A 159 1.48 -37.94 -17.19
C TYR A 159 0.10 -37.40 -16.80
N ILE A 160 -0.03 -36.07 -16.81
CA ILE A 160 -1.25 -35.34 -16.44
C ILE A 160 -1.66 -34.44 -17.60
N ALA A 161 -2.94 -34.51 -17.98
CA ALA A 161 -3.50 -33.70 -19.04
C ALA A 161 -3.74 -32.25 -18.58
N CYS A 162 -3.33 -31.29 -19.39
CA CYS A 162 -3.65 -29.87 -19.21
C CYS A 162 -5.11 -29.58 -19.60
N VAL A 163 -5.88 -28.92 -18.72
CA VAL A 163 -7.29 -28.58 -18.97
C VAL A 163 -7.49 -27.60 -20.13
N ALA A 164 -6.48 -26.79 -20.44
CA ALA A 164 -6.58 -25.73 -21.46
C ALA A 164 -6.19 -26.21 -22.86
N CYS A 165 -5.04 -26.89 -23.01
CA CYS A 165 -4.56 -27.38 -24.32
C CYS A 165 -4.84 -28.87 -24.57
N SER A 166 -5.28 -29.64 -23.56
CA SER A 166 -5.49 -31.09 -23.63
C SER A 166 -4.24 -31.91 -23.98
N GLU A 167 -3.04 -31.37 -23.77
CA GLU A 167 -1.77 -32.09 -23.91
C GLU A 167 -1.44 -32.86 -22.63
N ASP A 168 -0.90 -34.07 -22.77
CA ASP A 168 -0.40 -34.90 -21.66
C ASP A 168 1.07 -34.53 -21.36
N LEU A 169 1.33 -33.97 -20.19
CA LEU A 169 2.67 -33.56 -19.76
C LEU A 169 3.11 -34.33 -18.52
N PRO A 170 4.43 -34.43 -18.26
CA PRO A 170 4.92 -34.97 -16.99
C PRO A 170 4.32 -34.20 -15.81
N TRP A 171 3.96 -34.90 -14.73
CA TRP A 171 3.30 -34.32 -13.55
C TRP A 171 4.03 -33.12 -12.91
N PHE A 172 5.33 -32.96 -13.12
CA PHE A 172 6.13 -31.84 -12.62
C PHE A 172 6.10 -30.59 -13.53
N ASP A 173 5.60 -30.72 -14.77
CA ASP A 173 5.42 -29.62 -15.73
C ASP A 173 4.00 -29.03 -15.73
N VAL A 174 3.20 -29.49 -14.78
CA VAL A 174 1.80 -29.13 -14.63
C VAL A 174 1.57 -28.57 -13.23
N LEU A 175 0.83 -27.46 -13.16
CA LEU A 175 0.38 -26.88 -11.91
C LEU A 175 -1.07 -27.28 -11.65
N GLU A 176 -1.30 -27.87 -10.49
CA GLU A 176 -2.63 -28.11 -9.95
C GLU A 176 -3.14 -26.82 -9.29
N THR A 177 -4.29 -26.34 -9.75
CA THR A 177 -4.93 -25.12 -9.22
C THR A 177 -5.82 -25.45 -8.02
N PRO A 178 -6.24 -24.46 -7.20
CA PRO A 178 -7.11 -24.70 -6.03
C PRO A 178 -8.47 -25.36 -6.30
N CYS A 179 -8.85 -25.49 -7.58
CA CYS A 179 -10.07 -26.17 -8.01
C CYS A 179 -9.82 -27.54 -8.66
N ASP A 180 -8.64 -28.13 -8.38
CA ASP A 180 -8.17 -29.45 -8.83
C ASP A 180 -7.98 -29.58 -10.35
N HIS A 181 -8.03 -28.47 -11.08
CA HIS A 181 -7.68 -28.43 -12.51
C HIS A 181 -6.19 -28.22 -12.70
N ASN A 182 -5.66 -28.88 -13.73
CA ASN A 182 -4.25 -28.95 -14.05
C ASN A 182 -3.91 -28.11 -15.27
N TYR A 183 -2.88 -27.26 -15.19
CA TYR A 183 -2.42 -26.42 -16.30
C TYR A 183 -0.93 -26.59 -16.59
N CYS A 184 -0.56 -26.64 -17.86
CA CYS A 184 0.84 -26.53 -18.27
C CYS A 184 1.35 -25.09 -18.11
N GLY A 185 2.68 -24.94 -18.01
CA GLY A 185 3.35 -23.63 -17.87
C GLY A 185 3.05 -22.68 -19.04
N GLU A 186 2.91 -23.18 -20.27
CA GLU A 186 2.59 -22.34 -21.44
C GLU A 186 1.18 -21.75 -21.34
N CYS A 187 0.17 -22.56 -21.01
CA CYS A 187 -1.20 -22.10 -20.86
C CYS A 187 -1.35 -21.11 -19.69
N LEU A 188 -0.63 -21.33 -18.58
CA LEU A 188 -0.59 -20.37 -17.49
C LEU A 188 0.11 -19.07 -17.90
N THR A 189 1.20 -19.15 -18.66
CA THR A 189 1.90 -17.97 -19.18
C THR A 189 0.92 -17.10 -19.99
N THR A 190 0.20 -17.70 -20.93
CA THR A 190 -0.82 -17.00 -21.72
C THR A 190 -1.94 -16.41 -20.86
N LEU A 191 -2.43 -17.14 -19.86
CA LEU A 191 -3.48 -16.65 -18.95
C LEU A 191 -3.02 -15.43 -18.15
N PHE A 192 -1.81 -15.46 -17.58
CA PHE A 192 -1.26 -14.36 -16.81
C PHE A 192 -0.98 -13.14 -17.71
N GLU A 193 -0.43 -13.33 -18.92
CA GLU A 193 -0.25 -12.26 -19.91
C GLU A 193 -1.58 -11.61 -20.32
N ALA A 194 -2.60 -12.43 -20.60
CA ALA A 194 -3.93 -11.94 -20.94
C ALA A 194 -4.55 -11.14 -19.78
N SER A 195 -4.38 -11.59 -18.54
CA SER A 195 -4.92 -10.87 -17.36
C SER A 195 -4.26 -9.52 -17.08
N MET A 196 -3.06 -9.25 -17.62
CA MET A 196 -2.41 -7.94 -17.51
C MET A 196 -2.96 -6.92 -18.51
N THR A 197 -3.62 -7.39 -19.57
CA THR A 197 -4.13 -6.57 -20.67
C THR A 197 -5.65 -6.44 -20.65
N ASP A 198 -6.35 -7.53 -20.30
CA ASP A 198 -7.79 -7.57 -20.15
C ASP A 198 -8.17 -7.64 -18.66
N GLU A 199 -8.68 -6.51 -18.14
CA GLU A 199 -9.10 -6.41 -16.74
C GLU A 199 -10.25 -7.38 -16.38
N SER A 200 -11.03 -7.85 -17.36
CA SER A 200 -12.09 -8.84 -17.09
C SER A 200 -11.52 -10.21 -16.71
N LEU A 201 -10.29 -10.50 -17.14
CA LEU A 201 -9.54 -11.71 -16.81
C LEU A 201 -8.72 -11.55 -15.52
N TYR A 202 -8.66 -10.35 -14.95
CA TYR A 202 -7.96 -10.10 -13.69
C TYR A 202 -8.90 -10.28 -12.47
N PRO A 203 -8.39 -10.86 -11.36
CA PRO A 203 -7.18 -11.66 -11.27
C PRO A 203 -7.30 -12.98 -12.09
N PRO A 204 -6.17 -13.62 -12.45
CA PRO A 204 -6.16 -14.96 -13.05
C PRO A 204 -7.00 -15.95 -12.24
N ARG A 205 -7.96 -16.61 -12.89
CA ARG A 205 -8.93 -17.50 -12.24
C ARG A 205 -9.12 -18.79 -13.02
N CYS A 206 -9.30 -19.89 -12.30
CA CYS A 206 -9.90 -21.12 -12.80
C CYS A 206 -11.16 -21.44 -11.99
N CYS A 207 -12.27 -21.80 -12.65
CA CYS A 207 -13.55 -22.08 -11.97
C CYS A 207 -14.00 -20.98 -10.98
N ARG A 208 -13.70 -19.72 -11.29
CA ARG A 208 -13.93 -18.53 -10.44
C ARG A 208 -13.08 -18.46 -9.17
N GLN A 209 -12.16 -19.39 -8.96
CA GLN A 209 -11.17 -19.34 -7.89
C GLN A 209 -9.89 -18.68 -8.41
N ARG A 210 -9.30 -17.79 -7.61
CA ARG A 210 -8.04 -17.12 -7.95
C ARG A 210 -6.91 -18.15 -7.98
N ILE A 211 -6.10 -18.11 -9.03
CA ILE A 211 -4.85 -18.88 -9.10
C ILE A 211 -3.78 -18.08 -8.34
N PRO A 212 -3.23 -18.58 -7.23
CA PRO A 212 -2.20 -17.86 -6.47
C PRO A 212 -0.92 -17.71 -7.28
N LEU A 213 -0.35 -16.50 -7.31
CA LEU A 213 0.91 -16.25 -8.03
C LEU A 213 2.06 -17.08 -7.44
N GLU A 214 2.13 -17.24 -6.12
CA GLU A 214 3.21 -18.00 -5.46
C GLU A 214 3.32 -19.44 -5.96
N GLU A 215 2.18 -20.11 -6.17
CA GLU A 215 2.13 -21.46 -6.74
C GLU A 215 2.50 -21.43 -8.24
N ALA A 216 2.02 -20.42 -8.97
CA ALA A 216 2.31 -20.25 -10.39
C ALA A 216 3.79 -19.94 -10.68
N LYS A 217 4.55 -19.36 -9.72
CA LYS A 217 5.99 -19.09 -9.85
C LYS A 217 6.82 -20.33 -10.20
N LEU A 218 6.33 -21.54 -9.86
CA LEU A 218 7.00 -22.80 -10.18
C LEU A 218 7.07 -23.06 -11.69
N VAL A 219 6.04 -22.67 -12.43
CA VAL A 219 5.88 -22.98 -13.86
C VAL A 219 6.01 -21.76 -14.76
N LEU A 220 5.90 -20.55 -14.21
CA LEU A 220 6.05 -19.29 -14.93
C LEU A 220 7.52 -18.84 -14.98
N ASN A 221 7.87 -18.09 -16.03
CA ASN A 221 9.20 -17.49 -16.12
C ASN A 221 9.34 -16.27 -15.17
N ALA A 222 10.55 -16.05 -14.66
CA ALA A 222 10.82 -15.00 -13.66
C ALA A 222 10.51 -13.57 -14.16
N LYS A 223 10.63 -13.33 -15.48
CA LYS A 223 10.31 -12.03 -16.07
C LYS A 223 8.80 -11.75 -15.98
N LEU A 224 7.97 -12.70 -16.37
CA LEU A 224 6.51 -12.61 -16.34
C LEU A 224 6.02 -12.42 -14.90
N VAL A 225 6.58 -13.17 -13.95
CA VAL A 225 6.25 -13.01 -12.53
C VAL A 225 6.48 -11.57 -12.07
N ARG A 226 7.67 -11.02 -12.32
CA ARG A 226 8.01 -9.64 -11.95
C ARG A 226 7.12 -8.61 -12.63
N ASP A 227 6.89 -8.77 -13.92
CA ASP A 227 6.07 -7.85 -14.72
C ASP A 227 4.60 -7.90 -14.21
N PHE A 228 4.09 -9.08 -13.85
CA PHE A 228 2.76 -9.27 -13.26
C PHE A 228 2.65 -8.67 -11.85
N GLU A 229 3.65 -8.87 -10.98
CA GLU A 229 3.69 -8.25 -9.64
C GLU A 229 3.62 -6.72 -9.76
N GLN A 230 4.41 -6.13 -10.66
CA GLN A 230 4.37 -4.69 -10.88
C GLN A 230 3.01 -4.22 -11.44
N LYS A 231 2.43 -4.96 -12.39
CA LYS A 231 1.13 -4.64 -12.98
C LYS A 231 -0.03 -4.84 -12.00
N SER A 232 0.08 -5.80 -11.08
CA SER A 232 -0.97 -6.05 -10.07
C SER A 232 -1.17 -4.85 -9.15
N ILE A 233 -0.12 -4.08 -8.85
CA ILE A 233 -0.23 -2.84 -8.05
C ILE A 233 -1.17 -1.85 -8.75
N GLU A 234 -1.01 -1.67 -10.06
CA GLU A 234 -1.90 -0.83 -10.87
C GLU A 234 -3.33 -1.39 -10.86
N LEU A 235 -3.51 -2.67 -11.16
CA LEU A 235 -4.83 -3.30 -11.33
C LEU A 235 -5.62 -3.38 -10.01
N ASP A 236 -4.94 -3.61 -8.89
CA ASP A 236 -5.52 -3.63 -7.54
C ASP A 236 -5.83 -2.22 -7.00
N THR A 237 -5.21 -1.18 -7.57
CA THR A 237 -5.49 0.20 -7.17
C THR A 237 -6.87 0.61 -7.67
N LYS A 238 -7.76 1.00 -6.76
CA LYS A 238 -9.14 1.39 -7.07
C LYS A 238 -9.23 2.76 -7.78
N ASP A 239 -8.56 3.77 -7.23
CA ASP A 239 -8.53 5.13 -7.82
C ASP A 239 -7.18 5.38 -8.50
N ARG A 240 -7.01 4.75 -9.67
CA ARG A 240 -5.77 4.81 -10.42
C ARG A 240 -5.53 6.21 -10.95
N THR A 241 -4.27 6.64 -10.92
CA THR A 241 -3.87 7.91 -11.51
C THR A 241 -2.80 7.64 -12.55
N TYR A 242 -3.04 8.12 -13.77
CA TYR A 242 -2.11 8.00 -14.87
C TYR A 242 -1.51 9.37 -15.21
N CYS A 243 -0.33 9.38 -15.84
CA CYS A 243 0.21 10.60 -16.40
C CYS A 243 -0.77 11.18 -17.41
N PHE A 244 -1.08 12.48 -17.30
CA PHE A 244 -2.04 13.14 -18.18
C PHE A 244 -1.52 13.27 -19.62
N ASP A 245 -0.21 13.14 -19.83
CA ASP A 245 0.40 13.22 -21.16
C ASP A 245 0.09 11.95 -21.95
N PRO A 246 -0.62 12.04 -23.09
CA PRO A 246 -0.98 10.87 -23.89
C PRO A 246 0.23 10.05 -24.36
N HIS A 247 1.39 10.68 -24.55
CA HIS A 247 2.63 10.01 -24.99
C HIS A 247 3.31 9.22 -23.87
N CYS A 248 2.97 9.51 -22.61
CA CYS A 248 3.51 8.81 -21.46
C CYS A 248 2.47 7.83 -20.91
N SER A 249 1.30 8.32 -20.49
CA SER A 249 0.19 7.53 -19.94
C SER A 249 0.60 6.52 -18.84
N ALA A 250 1.77 6.70 -18.22
CA ALA A 250 2.29 5.80 -17.22
C ALA A 250 1.45 5.84 -15.94
N PHE A 251 1.25 4.69 -15.30
CA PHE A 251 0.62 4.61 -13.99
C PHE A 251 1.48 5.31 -12.93
N ILE A 252 0.84 6.09 -12.06
CA ILE A 252 1.49 6.80 -10.95
C ILE A 252 0.97 6.20 -9.65
N SER A 253 1.88 5.58 -8.87
CA SER A 253 1.53 4.99 -7.58
C SER A 253 1.13 6.05 -6.56
N ALA A 254 0.40 5.64 -5.52
CA ALA A 254 -0.07 6.53 -4.46
C ALA A 254 1.07 7.26 -3.74
N ASP A 255 2.26 6.64 -3.65
CA ASP A 255 3.45 7.23 -3.00
C ASP A 255 3.98 8.48 -3.73
N HIS A 256 3.66 8.62 -5.02
CA HIS A 256 4.03 9.77 -5.83
C HIS A 256 2.92 10.84 -5.90
N ILE A 257 1.89 10.72 -5.05
CA ILE A 257 0.79 11.67 -4.96
C ILE A 257 0.90 12.45 -3.65
N THR A 258 1.09 13.76 -3.77
CA THR A 258 1.14 14.70 -2.63
C THR A 258 0.15 15.83 -2.87
N ASP A 259 -0.69 16.15 -1.88
CA ASP A 259 -1.73 17.19 -1.96
C ASP A 259 -2.58 17.14 -3.25
N ASN A 260 -3.02 15.94 -3.64
CA ASN A 260 -3.77 15.69 -4.89
C ASN A 260 -3.02 16.02 -6.18
N VAL A 261 -1.69 16.10 -6.13
CA VAL A 261 -0.80 16.26 -7.28
C VAL A 261 0.07 15.02 -7.42
N ALA A 262 -0.10 14.30 -8.51
CA ALA A 262 0.63 13.10 -8.87
C ALA A 262 1.85 13.46 -9.74
N GLY A 263 3.05 13.16 -9.27
CA GLY A 263 4.29 13.35 -10.02
C GLY A 263 4.65 12.11 -10.84
N CYS A 264 4.76 12.24 -12.15
CA CYS A 264 5.19 11.13 -13.00
C CYS A 264 6.70 10.92 -12.92
N ALA A 265 7.15 9.73 -12.53
CA ALA A 265 8.58 9.38 -12.46
C ALA A 265 9.23 9.29 -13.86
N ASP A 266 8.47 8.89 -14.87
CA ASP A 266 9.01 8.61 -16.22
C ASP A 266 9.28 9.89 -17.03
N CYS A 267 8.38 10.88 -16.95
CA CYS A 267 8.47 12.11 -17.75
C CYS A 267 8.53 13.40 -16.92
N GLY A 268 8.44 13.32 -15.60
CA GLY A 268 8.49 14.47 -14.69
C GLY A 268 7.25 15.39 -14.72
N LYS A 269 6.25 15.09 -15.55
CA LYS A 269 5.00 15.87 -15.62
C LYS A 269 4.13 15.62 -14.39
N ARG A 270 3.27 16.59 -14.08
CA ARG A 270 2.38 16.56 -12.90
C ARG A 270 0.92 16.48 -13.33
N THR A 271 0.19 15.51 -12.77
CA THR A 271 -1.24 15.27 -12.99
C THR A 271 -2.03 15.63 -11.73
N CYS A 272 -3.21 16.24 -11.86
CA CYS A 272 -4.15 16.35 -10.74
C CYS A 272 -4.78 14.98 -10.45
N ALA A 273 -4.64 14.48 -9.23
CA ALA A 273 -5.16 13.18 -8.82
C ALA A 273 -6.70 13.13 -8.78
N ILE A 274 -7.39 14.28 -8.71
CA ILE A 274 -8.86 14.34 -8.70
C ILE A 274 -9.40 14.30 -10.13
N CYS A 275 -8.95 15.23 -10.97
CA CYS A 275 -9.53 15.43 -12.30
C CYS A 275 -8.74 14.76 -13.44
N LYS A 276 -7.63 14.10 -13.11
CA LYS A 276 -6.78 13.29 -14.00
C LYS A 276 -6.26 14.05 -15.24
N VAL A 277 -6.18 15.38 -15.17
CA VAL A 277 -5.57 16.24 -16.21
C VAL A 277 -4.30 16.90 -15.67
N ALA A 278 -3.67 17.75 -16.48
CA ALA A 278 -2.53 18.55 -16.06
C ALA A 278 -2.77 19.23 -14.70
N ALA A 279 -1.78 19.14 -13.80
CA ALA A 279 -1.84 19.80 -12.51
C ALA A 279 -2.10 21.30 -12.67
N HIS A 280 -3.01 21.82 -11.86
CA HIS A 280 -3.43 23.22 -11.89
C HIS A 280 -3.20 23.89 -10.54
N LEU A 281 -3.18 25.22 -10.54
CA LEU A 281 -3.08 26.01 -9.32
C LEU A 281 -4.46 26.22 -8.69
N GLY A 282 -4.53 26.10 -7.37
CA GLY A 282 -5.77 26.25 -6.62
C GLY A 282 -6.67 25.01 -6.65
N ASP A 283 -7.92 25.22 -6.29
CA ASP A 283 -8.90 24.17 -6.09
C ASP A 283 -9.26 23.45 -7.39
N CYS A 284 -9.46 22.14 -7.31
CA CYS A 284 -9.87 21.36 -8.46
C CYS A 284 -11.35 21.64 -8.80
N PRO A 285 -11.67 22.08 -10.03
CA PRO A 285 -13.05 22.36 -10.43
C PRO A 285 -13.90 21.09 -10.63
N ARG A 286 -13.29 19.91 -10.57
CA ARG A 286 -13.99 18.61 -10.60
C ARG A 286 -13.95 17.89 -9.24
N ASP A 287 -13.55 18.59 -8.19
CA ASP A 287 -13.68 18.09 -6.82
C ASP A 287 -15.10 18.33 -6.33
N GLU A 288 -15.97 17.33 -6.51
CA GLU A 288 -17.38 17.40 -6.11
C GLU A 288 -17.53 17.62 -4.60
N ILE A 289 -16.66 17.03 -3.79
CA ILE A 289 -16.71 17.14 -2.32
C ILE A 289 -16.40 18.59 -1.92
N LEU A 290 -15.35 19.17 -2.49
CA LEU A 290 -15.00 20.56 -2.25
C LEU A 290 -16.10 21.50 -2.76
N GLN A 291 -16.69 21.23 -3.92
CA GLN A 291 -17.79 22.04 -4.43
C GLN A 291 -19.01 22.00 -3.52
N GLN A 292 -19.39 20.83 -3.00
CA GLN A 292 -20.48 20.71 -2.02
C GLN A 292 -20.17 21.48 -0.74
N LEU A 293 -18.91 21.43 -0.25
CA LEU A 293 -18.49 22.20 0.92
C LEU A 293 -18.59 23.71 0.67
N LEU A 294 -18.19 24.18 -0.51
CA LEU A 294 -18.25 25.60 -0.88
C LEU A 294 -19.70 26.06 -1.04
N GLN A 295 -20.57 25.24 -1.64
CA GLN A 295 -22.00 25.55 -1.72
C GLN A 295 -22.63 25.65 -0.33
N ALA A 296 -22.34 24.70 0.56
CA ALA A 296 -22.82 24.74 1.94
C ALA A 296 -22.27 25.97 2.69
N ALA A 297 -21.03 26.37 2.40
CA ALA A 297 -20.45 27.59 2.96
C ALA A 297 -21.21 28.83 2.49
N ASP A 298 -21.51 28.94 1.20
CA ASP A 298 -22.27 30.06 0.64
C ASP A 298 -23.70 30.12 1.22
N ASP A 299 -24.38 28.97 1.31
CA ASP A 299 -25.74 28.87 1.86
C ASP A 299 -25.81 29.25 3.35
N GLN A 300 -24.75 28.99 4.12
CA GLN A 300 -24.64 29.35 5.54
C GLN A 300 -23.96 30.70 5.78
N GLY A 301 -23.50 31.38 4.73
CA GLY A 301 -22.72 32.62 4.84
C GLY A 301 -21.35 32.46 5.48
N TRP A 302 -20.77 31.25 5.44
CA TRP A 302 -19.40 31.00 5.90
C TRP A 302 -18.38 31.58 4.92
N GLN A 303 -17.28 32.10 5.45
CA GLN A 303 -16.27 32.78 4.63
C GLN A 303 -15.00 31.95 4.48
N ARG A 304 -14.41 32.01 3.30
CA ARG A 304 -13.15 31.35 3.01
C ARG A 304 -11.96 32.29 3.21
N CYS A 305 -10.94 31.82 3.91
CA CYS A 305 -9.71 32.57 4.10
C CYS A 305 -8.99 32.78 2.75
N TYR A 306 -8.66 34.03 2.42
CA TYR A 306 -7.95 34.37 1.18
C TYR A 306 -6.55 33.73 1.07
N SER A 307 -5.90 33.46 2.22
CA SER A 307 -4.52 32.95 2.28
C SER A 307 -4.48 31.42 2.26
N CYS A 308 -5.08 30.76 3.26
CA CYS A 308 -5.02 29.30 3.39
C CYS A 308 -6.24 28.56 2.86
N ARG A 309 -7.23 29.28 2.31
CA ARG A 309 -8.43 28.71 1.69
C ARG A 309 -9.30 27.85 2.62
N ARG A 310 -9.11 27.94 3.95
CA ARG A 310 -9.99 27.30 4.94
C ARG A 310 -11.33 28.03 5.02
N VAL A 311 -12.43 27.28 5.10
CA VAL A 311 -13.76 27.82 5.39
C VAL A 311 -13.88 28.11 6.89
N VAL A 312 -14.40 29.28 7.24
CA VAL A 312 -14.50 29.81 8.60
C VAL A 312 -15.94 30.27 8.85
N ASP A 313 -16.47 29.86 10.00
CA ASP A 313 -17.75 30.33 10.54
C ASP A 313 -17.49 31.44 11.57
N LEU A 314 -18.30 32.50 11.55
CA LEU A 314 -18.24 33.60 12.52
C LEU A 314 -19.52 33.63 13.36
N ARG A 315 -19.41 33.13 14.59
CA ARG A 315 -20.54 33.03 15.52
C ARG A 315 -20.95 34.36 16.16
N PHE A 316 -19.97 35.21 16.48
CA PHE A 316 -20.18 36.50 17.13
C PHE A 316 -18.95 37.39 16.94
N GLY A 317 -19.10 38.69 17.20
CA GLY A 317 -18.03 39.67 17.06
C GLY A 317 -18.12 40.47 15.76
N CYS A 318 -17.12 41.33 15.53
CA CYS A 318 -17.06 42.17 14.34
C CYS A 318 -16.59 41.37 13.11
N ASN A 319 -16.78 41.94 11.93
CA ASN A 319 -16.40 41.35 10.64
C ASN A 319 -14.89 41.38 10.39
N HIS A 320 -14.08 41.94 11.29
CA HIS A 320 -12.63 41.72 11.30
C HIS A 320 -12.31 40.41 12.00
N ILE A 321 -11.92 39.39 11.22
CA ILE A 321 -11.60 38.07 11.76
C ILE A 321 -10.17 37.67 11.48
N SER A 322 -9.65 36.77 12.32
CA SER A 322 -8.33 36.17 12.17
C SER A 322 -8.44 34.68 11.88
N CYS A 323 -7.84 34.22 10.79
CA CYS A 323 -7.72 32.79 10.49
C CYS A 323 -6.69 32.14 11.41
N PRO A 324 -6.81 30.83 11.75
CA PRO A 324 -5.73 30.08 12.39
C PRO A 324 -4.38 30.09 11.64
N CYS A 325 -4.36 30.42 10.34
CA CYS A 325 -3.09 30.63 9.61
C CYS A 325 -2.43 31.99 9.87
N GLY A 326 -3.04 32.87 10.67
CA GLY A 326 -2.57 34.21 10.99
C GLY A 326 -3.09 35.32 10.07
N ALA A 327 -3.73 34.98 8.95
CA ALA A 327 -4.31 35.98 8.04
C ALA A 327 -5.51 36.69 8.68
N GLN A 328 -5.55 38.03 8.56
CA GLN A 328 -6.67 38.86 9.03
C GLN A 328 -7.45 39.40 7.84
N PHE A 329 -8.77 39.24 7.85
CA PHE A 329 -9.63 39.58 6.72
C PHE A 329 -11.05 39.92 7.13
N CYS A 330 -11.78 40.56 6.21
CA CYS A 330 -13.19 40.84 6.37
C CYS A 330 -14.02 39.56 6.17
N TYR A 331 -14.88 39.23 7.13
CA TYR A 331 -15.77 38.07 7.03
C TYR A 331 -16.78 38.19 5.88
N VAL A 332 -17.23 39.41 5.56
CA VAL A 332 -18.25 39.64 4.54
C VAL A 332 -17.70 39.42 3.13
N CYS A 333 -16.54 40.00 2.81
CA CYS A 333 -16.00 39.98 1.45
C CYS A 333 -14.72 39.17 1.25
N GLY A 334 -14.11 38.66 2.32
CA GLY A 334 -12.88 37.86 2.24
C GLY A 334 -11.59 38.67 2.06
N PHE A 335 -11.66 39.99 1.84
CA PHE A 335 -10.47 40.81 1.57
C PHE A 335 -9.59 41.03 2.81
N PRO A 336 -8.25 41.19 2.62
CA PRO A 336 -7.33 41.49 3.71
C PRO A 336 -7.76 42.72 4.53
N TRP A 337 -7.58 42.63 5.85
CA TRP A 337 -7.96 43.70 6.77
C TRP A 337 -6.86 44.75 6.98
N ASN A 338 -5.60 44.42 6.66
CA ASN A 338 -4.47 45.34 6.81
C ASN A 338 -3.65 45.45 5.51
N PRO A 339 -3.80 46.53 4.72
CA PRO A 339 -4.76 47.62 4.92
C PRO A 339 -6.20 47.17 4.62
N ARG A 340 -7.19 47.77 5.32
CA ARG A 340 -8.61 47.50 5.05
C ARG A 340 -8.99 48.16 3.73
N THR A 341 -9.38 47.35 2.76
CA THR A 341 -9.69 47.79 1.39
C THR A 341 -11.19 47.78 1.05
N CYS A 342 -12.04 47.44 2.03
CA CYS A 342 -13.48 47.30 1.82
C CYS A 342 -14.32 48.22 2.73
N ASP A 343 -15.46 48.65 2.19
CA ASP A 343 -16.47 49.45 2.89
C ASP A 343 -17.56 48.58 3.54
N CYS A 344 -17.29 47.28 3.72
CA CYS A 344 -18.23 46.39 4.40
C CYS A 344 -18.50 46.88 5.83
N PRO A 345 -19.72 46.67 6.38
CA PRO A 345 -20.03 47.10 7.74
C PRO A 345 -19.12 46.41 8.77
N GLN A 346 -18.82 47.11 9.87
CA GLN A 346 -17.93 46.59 10.91
C GLN A 346 -18.53 45.36 11.61
N TRP A 347 -19.86 45.24 11.68
CA TRP A 347 -20.57 44.11 12.25
C TRP A 347 -21.86 43.82 11.46
N ASP A 348 -22.41 42.64 11.69
CA ASP A 348 -23.78 42.30 11.32
C ASP A 348 -24.70 42.68 12.48
N GLU A 349 -25.70 43.54 12.22
CA GLU A 349 -26.57 44.09 13.28
C GLU A 349 -27.40 43.01 13.98
N LEU A 350 -27.93 42.04 13.23
CA LEU A 350 -28.72 40.95 13.80
C LEU A 350 -27.85 40.07 14.71
N ARG A 351 -26.64 39.71 14.27
CA ARG A 351 -25.69 38.93 15.07
C ARG A 351 -25.29 39.67 16.35
N LEU A 352 -25.10 40.98 16.27
CA LEU A 352 -24.73 41.80 17.40
C LEU A 352 -25.86 41.90 18.43
N GLU A 353 -27.10 42.12 17.98
CA GLU A 353 -28.30 42.12 18.83
C GLU A 353 -28.56 40.76 19.48
N GLU A 354 -28.50 39.67 18.69
CA GLU A 354 -28.63 38.31 19.18
C GLU A 354 -27.58 38.00 20.25
N ARG A 355 -26.33 38.44 20.02
CA ARG A 355 -25.25 38.26 21.00
C ARG A 355 -25.52 39.05 22.28
N ALA A 356 -25.99 40.29 22.18
CA ALA A 356 -26.34 41.10 23.34
C ALA A 356 -27.49 40.47 24.16
N ALA A 357 -28.53 39.98 23.49
CA ALA A 357 -29.63 39.25 24.11
C ALA A 357 -29.15 37.94 24.78
N GLN A 358 -28.28 37.16 24.11
CA GLN A 358 -27.68 35.95 24.69
C GLN A 358 -26.91 36.27 25.97
N ILE A 359 -26.16 37.38 26.02
CA ILE A 359 -25.43 37.80 27.22
C ILE A 359 -26.41 38.24 28.31
N ALA A 360 -27.44 39.01 27.99
CA ALA A 360 -28.47 39.44 28.94
C ALA A 360 -29.17 38.23 29.60
N ASN A 361 -29.49 37.20 28.81
CA ASN A 361 -30.16 35.97 29.23
C ASN A 361 -29.31 35.02 30.09
N ARG A 362 -28.02 35.34 30.30
CA ARG A 362 -27.16 34.60 31.24
C ARG A 362 -27.62 34.80 32.69
N ASP A 363 -28.23 35.95 33.01
CA ASP A 363 -28.91 36.17 34.29
C ASP A 363 -30.31 35.52 34.23
N PRO A 364 -30.62 34.54 35.10
CA PRO A 364 -31.92 33.88 35.11
C PRO A 364 -33.11 34.83 35.27
N ARG A 365 -32.91 36.00 35.89
CA ARG A 365 -33.97 37.01 36.09
C ARG A 365 -34.40 37.71 34.80
N HIS A 366 -33.56 37.66 33.77
CA HIS A 366 -33.80 38.30 32.48
C HIS A 366 -34.29 37.32 31.41
N ARG A 367 -34.27 36.01 31.70
CA ARG A 367 -34.95 35.01 30.87
C ARG A 367 -36.46 35.29 30.90
N LEU A 368 -37.17 34.89 29.83
CA LEU A 368 -38.62 35.05 29.66
C LEU A 368 -39.33 34.94 31.02
N TYR A 369 -39.75 36.10 31.54
CA TYR A 369 -40.27 36.18 32.89
C TYR A 369 -41.66 35.56 32.89
N ARG A 370 -41.82 34.49 33.68
CA ARG A 370 -43.14 33.95 33.99
C ARG A 370 -43.57 34.56 35.32
N PRO A 371 -44.64 35.39 35.37
CA PRO A 371 -45.13 35.93 36.62
C PRO A 371 -45.44 34.81 37.63
N PRO A 372 -45.22 35.03 38.93
CA PRO A 372 -45.62 34.07 39.95
C PRO A 372 -47.14 33.85 39.88
N GLN A 373 -47.53 32.58 39.79
CA GLN A 373 -48.93 32.12 39.87
C GLN A 373 -49.47 32.49 41.26
N GLY A 374 -50.10 33.65 41.38
CA GLY A 374 -50.60 34.16 42.66
C GLY A 374 -50.95 35.65 42.69
N ALA A 375 -50.54 36.45 41.70
CA ALA A 375 -50.97 37.84 41.58
C ALA A 375 -52.30 37.93 40.79
N VAL A 376 -53.37 37.59 41.52
CA VAL A 376 -54.77 38.06 41.53
C VAL A 376 -55.55 38.43 40.25
N ASP A 377 -56.80 37.99 40.28
CA ASP A 377 -58.00 38.56 39.66
C ASP A 377 -58.08 38.70 38.13
N ASN A 378 -59.23 38.25 37.64
CA ASN A 378 -59.67 38.31 36.25
C ASN A 378 -59.62 39.75 35.72
N THR A 379 -58.56 40.10 34.99
CA THR A 379 -58.61 40.79 33.69
C THR A 379 -57.18 40.89 33.15
N GLN A 380 -56.96 40.31 31.96
CA GLN A 380 -55.68 40.25 31.20
C GLN A 380 -54.77 39.06 31.54
N LEU A 381 -54.81 38.05 30.68
CA LEU A 381 -53.78 37.01 30.58
C LEU A 381 -52.42 37.68 30.30
N ALA A 382 -51.53 37.74 31.29
CA ALA A 382 -50.17 38.23 31.09
C ALA A 382 -49.42 37.27 30.13
N VAL A 383 -49.13 37.76 28.92
CA VAL A 383 -48.26 37.07 27.96
C VAL A 383 -46.86 36.96 28.58
N PRO A 384 -46.15 35.82 28.48
CA PRO A 384 -44.76 35.73 28.90
C PRO A 384 -43.94 36.81 28.18
N GLY A 385 -43.36 37.73 28.94
CA GLY A 385 -42.62 38.88 28.42
C GLY A 385 -41.30 39.04 29.16
N HIS A 386 -40.35 39.75 28.57
CA HIS A 386 -39.15 40.15 29.30
C HIS A 386 -39.49 41.25 30.33
N PRO A 387 -38.68 41.41 31.39
CA PRO A 387 -38.80 42.54 32.31
C PRO A 387 -38.75 43.90 31.58
N PRO A 388 -39.39 44.97 32.10
CA PRO A 388 -39.47 46.26 31.42
C PRO A 388 -38.09 46.91 31.13
N ASP A 389 -37.05 46.57 31.90
CA ASP A 389 -35.69 47.08 31.69
C ASP A 389 -34.82 46.19 30.77
N TYR A 390 -35.38 45.10 30.22
CA TYR A 390 -34.63 44.15 29.41
C TYR A 390 -34.06 44.77 28.13
N GLU A 391 -34.89 45.51 27.39
CA GLU A 391 -34.45 46.18 26.16
C GLU A 391 -33.33 47.18 26.43
N ARG A 392 -33.42 47.94 27.53
CA ARG A 392 -32.37 48.85 27.96
C ARG A 392 -31.07 48.12 28.27
N LEU A 393 -31.15 46.97 28.96
CA LEU A 393 -29.98 46.14 29.25
C LEU A 393 -29.35 45.57 27.98
N VAL A 394 -30.15 45.07 27.05
CA VAL A 394 -29.67 44.54 25.75
C VAL A 394 -28.96 45.64 24.97
N ASN A 395 -29.55 46.82 24.86
CA ASN A 395 -28.92 47.97 24.19
C ASN A 395 -27.61 48.37 24.88
N GLN A 396 -27.57 48.43 26.22
CA GLN A 396 -26.33 48.73 26.94
C GLN A 396 -25.22 47.70 26.68
N ILE A 397 -25.58 46.41 26.59
CA ILE A 397 -24.62 45.35 26.24
C ILE A 397 -24.17 45.51 24.79
N ARG A 398 -25.09 45.82 23.87
CA ARG A 398 -24.82 46.06 22.46
C ARG A 398 -23.79 47.18 22.28
N ASP A 399 -24.07 48.35 22.86
CA ASP A 399 -23.19 49.52 22.79
C ASP A 399 -21.80 49.21 23.41
N ASN A 400 -21.74 48.37 24.44
CA ASN A 400 -20.48 47.93 25.03
C ASN A 400 -19.69 47.00 24.10
N LEU A 401 -20.36 46.09 23.38
CA LEU A 401 -19.71 45.21 22.40
C LEU A 401 -19.20 46.00 21.20
N GLU A 402 -19.93 47.01 20.74
CA GLU A 402 -19.49 47.93 19.67
C GLU A 402 -18.23 48.68 20.08
N ALA A 403 -18.27 49.34 21.26
CA ALA A 403 -17.13 50.13 21.73
C ALA A 403 -15.87 49.31 22.05
N ASN A 404 -16.01 47.99 22.29
CA ASN A 404 -14.92 47.11 22.70
C ASN A 404 -14.73 45.91 21.75
N HIS A 405 -15.04 46.08 20.46
CA HIS A 405 -14.94 44.99 19.49
C HIS A 405 -13.50 44.51 19.25
N GLU A 406 -12.50 45.39 19.44
CA GLU A 406 -11.07 45.07 19.45
C GLU A 406 -10.62 44.70 20.87
N CYS A 407 -11.02 43.51 21.30
CA CYS A 407 -10.73 43.01 22.65
C CYS A 407 -9.29 42.48 22.77
N ASP A 408 -8.56 42.94 23.80
CA ASP A 408 -7.18 42.50 24.11
C ASP A 408 -7.13 41.19 24.91
N HIS A 409 -8.27 40.76 25.47
CA HIS A 409 -8.39 39.56 26.28
C HIS A 409 -7.44 39.51 27.49
N GLU A 410 -7.10 40.64 28.10
CA GLU A 410 -6.22 40.70 29.28
C GLU A 410 -6.98 40.50 30.59
N LYS A 411 -8.20 41.07 30.69
CA LYS A 411 -8.96 41.15 31.95
C LYS A 411 -10.12 40.17 31.99
N TRP A 412 -10.11 39.29 32.99
CA TRP A 412 -11.09 38.21 33.14
C TRP A 412 -11.77 38.21 34.50
N ARG A 413 -13.02 37.72 34.52
CA ARG A 413 -13.81 37.43 35.70
C ARG A 413 -13.97 35.92 35.84
N TRP A 414 -13.72 35.39 37.03
CA TRP A 414 -13.96 33.98 37.32
C TRP A 414 -15.42 33.75 37.72
N ILE A 415 -16.04 32.72 37.17
CA ILE A 415 -17.44 32.36 37.42
C ILE A 415 -17.49 30.90 37.84
N ASN A 416 -18.16 30.64 38.97
CA ASN A 416 -18.38 29.30 39.51
C ASN A 416 -19.55 28.56 38.84
N GLY A 417 -19.51 27.23 38.95
CA GLY A 417 -20.54 26.32 38.51
C GLY A 417 -20.31 25.74 37.12
N PRO A 418 -21.27 24.94 36.62
CA PRO A 418 -21.16 24.29 35.33
C PRO A 418 -21.43 25.28 34.19
N HIS A 419 -20.53 25.35 33.21
CA HIS A 419 -20.66 26.21 32.03
C HIS A 419 -20.06 25.54 30.79
N ARG A 420 -20.57 25.93 29.61
CA ARG A 420 -19.99 25.55 28.32
C ARG A 420 -19.02 26.63 27.83
N CYS A 421 -17.81 26.25 27.44
CA CYS A 421 -16.86 27.13 26.77
C CYS A 421 -17.39 27.58 25.41
N GLU A 422 -17.42 28.87 25.12
CA GLU A 422 -17.93 29.41 23.84
C GLU A 422 -16.95 29.18 22.67
N GLU A 423 -15.67 28.93 22.97
CA GLU A 423 -14.62 28.70 21.98
C GLU A 423 -14.48 27.23 21.54
N CYS A 424 -14.47 26.30 22.50
CA CYS A 424 -14.26 24.88 22.22
C CYS A 424 -15.49 24.02 22.49
N ASN A 425 -16.61 24.61 22.91
CA ASN A 425 -17.85 23.92 23.27
C ASN A 425 -17.71 22.88 24.40
N PHE A 426 -16.55 22.79 25.05
CA PHE A 426 -16.33 21.86 26.16
C PHE A 426 -17.13 22.27 27.39
N GLN A 427 -17.75 21.29 28.04
CA GLN A 427 -18.52 21.47 29.27
C GLN A 427 -17.59 21.41 30.48
N LEU A 428 -17.48 22.51 31.21
CA LEU A 428 -16.72 22.58 32.46
C LEU A 428 -17.68 22.42 33.64
N PRO A 429 -17.42 21.50 34.58
CA PRO A 429 -18.33 21.25 35.69
C PRO A 429 -18.27 22.34 36.79
N ASN A 430 -17.10 23.00 36.93
CA ASN A 430 -16.80 23.76 38.14
C ASN A 430 -16.66 25.27 37.92
N TYR A 431 -16.11 25.70 36.78
CA TYR A 431 -15.85 27.12 36.55
C TYR A 431 -15.65 27.49 35.08
N ILE A 432 -15.74 28.79 34.79
CA ILE A 432 -15.39 29.41 33.51
C ILE A 432 -14.81 30.82 33.72
N PHE A 433 -14.08 31.33 32.73
CA PHE A 433 -13.63 32.72 32.70
C PHE A 433 -14.47 33.54 31.75
N GLU A 434 -14.93 34.70 32.18
CA GLU A 434 -15.63 35.66 31.33
C GLU A 434 -14.77 36.90 31.11
N CYS A 435 -14.52 37.28 29.86
CA CYS A 435 -13.77 38.48 29.54
C CYS A 435 -14.55 39.73 29.99
N ARG A 436 -13.85 40.73 30.53
CA ARG A 436 -14.49 41.98 30.99
C ARG A 436 -14.83 42.95 29.86
N GLN A 437 -14.14 42.86 28.72
CA GLN A 437 -14.38 43.69 27.53
C GLN A 437 -15.49 43.07 26.68
N CYS A 438 -15.23 41.95 26.01
CA CYS A 438 -16.18 41.36 25.04
C CYS A 438 -17.15 40.33 25.62
N ARG A 439 -17.12 40.10 26.95
CA ARG A 439 -18.00 39.14 27.65
C ARG A 439 -17.93 37.68 27.16
N ILE A 440 -16.94 37.29 26.36
CA ILE A 440 -16.77 35.89 25.97
C ILE A 440 -16.49 35.00 27.18
N ARG A 441 -17.10 33.82 27.24
CA ARG A 441 -16.86 32.81 28.26
C ARG A 441 -15.96 31.69 27.72
N ALA A 442 -14.73 31.63 28.21
CA ALA A 442 -13.71 30.69 27.74
C ALA A 442 -13.16 29.82 28.87
N CYS A 443 -12.80 28.58 28.52
CA CYS A 443 -12.04 27.70 29.42
C CYS A 443 -10.58 28.18 29.54
N TRP A 444 -9.88 27.69 30.55
CA TRP A 444 -8.46 28.03 30.77
C TRP A 444 -7.59 27.80 29.53
N ARG A 445 -7.81 26.69 28.82
CA ARG A 445 -7.05 26.33 27.62
C ARG A 445 -7.29 27.32 26.47
N CYS A 446 -8.54 27.65 26.18
CA CYS A 446 -8.89 28.58 25.10
C CYS A 446 -8.41 30.00 25.41
N ARG A 447 -8.60 30.46 26.66
CA ARG A 447 -8.12 31.77 27.11
C ARG A 447 -6.60 31.96 26.98
N ARG A 448 -5.81 30.89 27.05
CA ARG A 448 -4.33 30.98 27.01
C ARG A 448 -3.72 30.70 25.64
N ASN A 449 -4.45 30.04 24.75
CA ASN A 449 -3.88 29.48 23.52
C ASN A 449 -4.71 29.80 22.26
N ARG A 450 -5.83 30.51 22.37
CA ARG A 450 -6.71 30.84 21.23
C ARG A 450 -7.13 32.30 21.22
N LEU A 451 -7.48 32.82 22.40
CA LEU A 451 -7.72 34.23 22.69
C LEU A 451 -6.47 34.80 23.33
#